data_AF-A0A8T5XT64-F1
#
_entry.id   AF-A0A8T5XT64-F1
#
_cell.length_a   1.000
_cell.length_b   1.000
_cell.length_c   1.000
_cell.angle_alpha   90.00
_cell.angle_beta   90.00
_cell.angle_gamma   90.00
#
_symmetry.space_group_name_H-M   'P 1'
#
loop_
_entity.id
_entity.type
_entity.pdbx_description
1 polymer ?
#
loop_
_entity_poly.entity_id
_entity_poly.type
_entity_poly.pdbx_seq_one_letter_code
_entity_poly.pdbx_strand_id
1 'polypeptide(L)'
;MERFKKVLKNTGNLVIIAMILGILVGSYVPGSASFFAPFGDIFMKLIKMLVIPLVSVSIISGAASIGNTKSAGKIGMATFSYYMFTTMVAVTIGLVLGNIFKPGIGLDMATIQTMFSEEYVNKGATPGFWETVMGIIPLNPFKALLEGNILQILFFSLFLGFGISTLESHKKDSLLNGLNYITEALIWMIERV
;
A
#
# COMPACT_ATOMS: atom_id res chain seq x y z
N MET A 1 6.37 -4.64 38.89
CA MET A 1 5.73 -5.59 37.96
C MET A 1 4.53 -5.01 37.20
N GLU A 2 3.69 -4.16 37.80
CA GLU A 2 2.50 -3.61 37.09
C GLU A 2 2.82 -2.72 35.88
N ARG A 3 3.88 -1.90 35.95
CA ARG A 3 4.29 -1.04 34.83
C ARG A 3 4.72 -1.84 33.59
N PHE A 4 5.35 -3.00 33.78
CA PHE A 4 5.80 -3.87 32.69
C PHE A 4 4.61 -4.53 31.97
N LYS A 5 3.60 -5.00 32.72
CA LYS A 5 2.34 -5.51 32.15
C LYS A 5 1.57 -4.44 31.38
N LYS A 6 1.65 -3.16 31.79
CA LYS A 6 1.00 -2.04 31.11
C LYS A 6 1.69 -1.68 29.78
N VAL A 7 3.02 -1.78 29.71
CA VAL A 7 3.80 -1.59 28.47
C VAL A 7 3.52 -2.72 27.47
N LEU A 8 3.43 -3.97 27.93
CA LEU A 8 3.07 -5.13 27.11
C LEU A 8 1.59 -5.15 26.67
N LYS A 9 0.75 -4.24 27.15
CA LYS A 9 -0.67 -4.15 26.75
C LYS A 9 -0.90 -3.22 25.56
N ASN A 10 0.10 -2.41 25.19
CA ASN A 10 0.02 -1.47 24.07
C ASN A 10 0.72 -2.05 22.83
N THR A 11 -0.04 -2.33 21.78
CA THR A 11 0.43 -2.91 20.53
C THR A 11 1.56 -2.10 19.89
N GLY A 12 1.50 -0.77 19.94
CA GLY A 12 2.56 0.08 19.36
C GLY A 12 3.92 -0.11 20.04
N ASN A 13 3.94 -0.21 21.37
CA ASN A 13 5.17 -0.43 22.12
C ASN A 13 5.71 -1.85 21.89
N LEU A 14 4.82 -2.84 21.78
CA LEU A 14 5.18 -4.22 21.46
C LEU A 14 5.90 -4.33 20.12
N VAL A 15 5.40 -3.66 19.08
CA VAL A 15 6.02 -3.67 17.74
C VAL A 15 7.43 -3.09 17.78
N ILE A 16 7.64 -1.97 18.47
CA ILE A 16 8.96 -1.36 18.60
C ILE A 16 9.93 -2.30 19.35
N ILE A 17 9.48 -2.89 20.45
CA ILE A 17 10.30 -3.85 21.23
C ILE A 17 10.63 -5.08 20.37
N ALA A 18 9.65 -5.63 19.66
CA ALA A 18 9.84 -6.78 18.78
C ALA A 18 10.82 -6.47 17.63
N MET A 19 10.76 -5.27 17.06
CA MET A 19 11.69 -4.83 16.02
C MET A 19 13.14 -4.75 16.54
N ILE A 20 13.34 -4.16 17.72
CA ILE A 20 14.68 -4.07 18.34
C ILE A 20 15.21 -5.46 18.66
N LEU A 21 14.39 -6.33 19.27
CA LEU A 21 14.77 -7.71 19.56
C LEU A 21 15.09 -8.49 18.29
N GLY A 22 14.30 -8.32 17.22
CA GLY A 22 14.55 -8.95 15.92
C GLY A 22 15.89 -8.56 15.32
N ILE A 23 16.26 -7.28 15.39
CA ILE A 23 17.58 -6.79 14.94
C ILE A 23 18.70 -7.44 15.76
N LEU A 24 18.59 -7.45 17.09
CA LEU A 24 19.62 -8.03 17.97
C LEU A 24 19.79 -9.54 17.73
N VAL A 25 18.69 -10.29 17.66
CA VAL A 25 18.76 -11.75 17.40
C VAL A 25 19.32 -12.02 16.01
N GLY A 26 18.91 -11.25 14.99
CA GLY A 26 19.41 -11.38 13.63
C GLY A 26 20.90 -11.05 13.48
N SER A 27 21.44 -10.10 14.27
CA SER A 27 22.85 -9.73 14.21
C SER A 27 23.77 -10.69 14.97
N TYR A 28 23.33 -11.21 16.13
CA TYR A 28 24.19 -11.98 17.03
C TYR A 28 24.07 -13.50 16.85
N VAL A 29 23.03 -14.02 16.18
CA VAL A 29 22.83 -15.47 15.99
C VAL A 29 22.79 -15.83 14.50
N PRO A 30 23.93 -16.26 13.91
CA PRO A 30 24.00 -16.68 12.52
C PRO A 30 23.04 -17.84 12.24
N GLY A 31 22.22 -17.73 11.19
CA GLY A 31 21.25 -18.76 10.79
C GLY A 31 19.87 -18.66 11.46
N SER A 32 19.68 -17.81 12.46
CA SER A 32 18.34 -17.59 13.06
C SER A 32 17.37 -16.89 12.12
N ALA A 33 17.86 -16.06 11.19
CA ALA A 33 17.02 -15.36 10.22
C ALA A 33 16.17 -16.33 9.37
N SER A 34 16.76 -17.43 8.91
CA SER A 34 16.06 -18.44 8.10
C SER A 34 14.98 -19.19 8.88
N PHE A 35 15.15 -19.34 10.20
CA PHE A 35 14.16 -19.98 11.07
C PHE A 35 12.94 -19.07 11.33
N PHE A 36 13.16 -17.77 11.48
CA PHE A 36 12.09 -16.80 11.72
C PHE A 36 11.43 -16.27 10.43
N ALA A 37 12.08 -16.40 9.26
CA ALA A 37 11.55 -15.94 7.98
C ALA A 37 10.11 -16.39 7.67
N PRO A 38 9.70 -17.65 7.93
CA PRO A 38 8.31 -18.08 7.67
C PRO A 38 7.26 -17.28 8.44
N PHE A 39 7.57 -16.80 9.65
CA PHE A 39 6.63 -15.96 10.42
C PHE A 39 6.45 -14.59 9.77
N GLY A 40 7.53 -14.00 9.28
CA GLY A 40 7.48 -12.76 8.50
C GLY A 40 6.69 -12.94 7.21
N ASP A 41 6.91 -14.05 6.49
CA ASP A 41 6.17 -14.36 5.27
C ASP A 41 4.67 -14.58 5.51
N ILE A 42 4.30 -15.28 6.58
CA ILE A 42 2.89 -15.45 6.97
C ILE A 42 2.27 -14.10 7.27
N PHE A 43 2.94 -13.25 8.06
CA PHE A 43 2.46 -11.90 8.37
C PHE A 43 2.28 -11.06 7.10
N MET A 44 3.26 -11.05 6.20
CA MET A 44 3.17 -10.33 4.94
C MET A 44 2.06 -10.87 4.03
N LYS A 45 1.82 -12.18 4.02
CA LYS A 45 0.69 -12.79 3.29
C LYS A 45 -0.66 -12.37 3.87
N LEU A 46 -0.79 -12.33 5.20
CA LEU A 46 -2.00 -11.85 5.88
C LEU A 46 -2.30 -10.38 5.53
N ILE A 47 -1.29 -9.51 5.56
CA ILE A 47 -1.46 -8.10 5.16
C ILE A 47 -1.84 -8.00 3.68
N LYS A 48 -1.12 -8.67 2.77
CA LYS A 48 -1.40 -8.61 1.32
C LYS A 48 -2.78 -9.15 0.95
N MET A 49 -3.27 -10.17 1.67
CA MET A 49 -4.62 -10.72 1.49
C MET A 49 -5.70 -9.66 1.73
N LEU A 50 -5.49 -8.74 2.69
CA LEU A 50 -6.47 -7.75 3.10
C LEU A 50 -6.38 -6.45 2.29
N VAL A 51 -5.18 -6.05 1.85
CA VAL A 51 -4.96 -4.79 1.15
C VAL A 51 -5.80 -4.68 -0.14
N ILE A 52 -5.79 -5.72 -0.99
CA ILE A 52 -6.45 -5.65 -2.30
C ILE A 52 -7.99 -5.50 -2.17
N PRO A 53 -8.70 -6.36 -1.40
CA PRO A 53 -10.14 -6.20 -1.21
C PRO A 53 -10.51 -4.90 -0.50
N LEU A 54 -9.76 -4.52 0.53
CA LEU A 54 -10.03 -3.32 1.32
C LEU A 54 -9.96 -2.07 0.45
N VAL A 55 -8.86 -1.89 -0.27
CA VAL A 55 -8.67 -0.74 -1.16
C VAL A 55 -9.78 -0.70 -2.20
N SER A 56 -10.14 -1.84 -2.79
CA SER A 56 -11.19 -1.91 -3.80
C SER A 56 -12.53 -1.41 -3.27
N VAL A 57 -13.00 -1.97 -2.15
CA VAL A 57 -14.30 -1.67 -1.55
C VAL A 57 -14.34 -0.27 -0.95
N SER A 58 -13.29 0.13 -0.23
CA SER A 58 -13.21 1.46 0.40
C SER A 58 -13.23 2.58 -0.64
N ILE A 59 -12.54 2.41 -1.78
CA ILE A 59 -12.53 3.42 -2.84
C ILE A 59 -13.87 3.48 -3.57
N ILE A 60 -14.51 2.33 -3.84
CA ILE A 60 -15.86 2.30 -4.43
C ILE A 60 -16.85 3.02 -3.51
N SER A 61 -16.88 2.67 -2.21
CA SER A 61 -17.77 3.30 -1.23
C SER A 61 -17.49 4.80 -1.08
N GLY A 62 -16.22 5.19 -0.98
CA GLY A 62 -15.82 6.60 -0.87
C GLY A 62 -16.24 7.43 -2.09
N ALA A 63 -15.97 6.94 -3.30
CA ALA A 63 -16.35 7.64 -4.53
C ALA A 63 -17.89 7.70 -4.72
N ALA A 64 -18.59 6.61 -4.42
CA ALA A 64 -20.06 6.56 -4.45
C ALA A 64 -20.72 7.50 -3.43
N SER A 65 -20.10 7.68 -2.26
CA SER A 65 -20.60 8.56 -1.19
C SER A 65 -20.47 10.04 -1.56
N ILE A 66 -19.36 10.44 -2.19
CA ILE A 66 -19.10 11.84 -2.59
C ILE A 66 -20.06 12.32 -3.70
N GLY A 67 -20.55 11.42 -4.55
CA GLY A 67 -21.54 11.76 -5.58
C GLY A 67 -20.99 12.52 -6.79
N ASN A 68 -21.86 12.73 -7.79
CA ASN A 68 -21.62 13.60 -8.95
C ASN A 68 -21.76 15.09 -8.57
N THR A 69 -21.02 15.54 -7.56
CA THR A 69 -21.00 16.96 -7.15
C THR A 69 -19.81 17.66 -7.80
N LYS A 70 -19.97 18.96 -8.16
CA LYS A 70 -18.82 19.80 -8.60
C LYS A 70 -17.69 19.82 -7.55
N SER A 71 -18.02 19.54 -6.30
CA SER A 71 -17.08 19.39 -5.18
C SER A 71 -16.14 18.20 -5.35
N ALA A 72 -16.58 17.09 -5.94
CA ALA A 72 -15.75 15.89 -6.14
C ALA A 72 -14.49 16.19 -6.97
N GLY A 73 -14.67 16.85 -8.12
CA GLY A 73 -13.57 17.25 -8.98
C GLY A 73 -12.65 18.29 -8.33
N LYS A 74 -13.20 19.23 -7.57
CA LYS A 74 -12.41 20.24 -6.82
C LYS A 74 -11.55 19.59 -5.75
N ILE A 75 -12.11 18.67 -4.97
CA ILE A 75 -11.39 17.92 -3.93
C ILE A 75 -10.31 17.05 -4.59
N GLY A 76 -10.65 16.32 -5.66
CA GLY A 76 -9.69 15.49 -6.39
C GLY A 76 -8.50 16.29 -6.93
N MET A 77 -8.76 17.44 -7.57
CA MET A 77 -7.71 18.30 -8.12
C MET A 77 -6.86 18.97 -7.03
N ALA A 78 -7.48 19.39 -5.93
CA ALA A 78 -6.76 19.94 -4.78
C ALA A 78 -5.83 18.89 -4.16
N THR A 79 -6.34 17.67 -3.94
CA THR A 79 -5.58 16.54 -3.42
C THR A 79 -4.45 16.12 -4.36
N PHE A 80 -4.71 16.04 -5.67
CA PHE A 80 -3.69 15.72 -6.67
C PHE A 80 -2.56 16.76 -6.67
N SER A 81 -2.91 18.05 -6.68
CA SER A 81 -1.93 19.15 -6.66
C SER A 81 -1.12 19.13 -5.36
N TYR A 82 -1.77 18.87 -4.23
CA TYR A 82 -1.13 18.73 -2.93
C TYR A 82 -0.13 17.56 -2.91
N TYR A 83 -0.52 16.38 -3.42
CA TYR A 83 0.38 15.22 -3.48
C TYR A 83 1.54 15.44 -4.46
N MET A 84 1.30 16.05 -5.62
CA MET A 84 2.38 16.37 -6.55
C MET A 84 3.40 17.33 -5.94
N PHE A 85 2.93 18.39 -5.29
CA PHE A 85 3.82 19.36 -4.66
C PHE A 85 4.63 18.74 -3.51
N THR A 86 3.96 18.03 -2.60
CA THR A 86 4.64 17.39 -1.46
C THR A 86 5.61 16.30 -1.90
N THR A 87 5.26 15.52 -2.93
CA THR A 87 6.15 14.50 -3.52
C THR A 87 7.36 15.13 -4.20
N MET A 88 7.17 16.20 -4.96
CA MET A 88 8.28 16.92 -5.61
C MET A 88 9.26 17.47 -4.57
N VAL A 89 8.74 18.06 -3.48
CA VAL A 89 9.57 18.54 -2.36
C VAL A 89 10.32 17.38 -1.70
N ALA A 90 9.63 16.27 -1.40
CA ALA A 90 10.25 15.10 -0.77
C ALA A 90 11.35 14.47 -1.65
N VAL A 91 11.10 14.30 -2.95
CA VAL A 91 12.10 13.78 -3.90
C VAL A 91 13.30 14.72 -3.99
N THR A 92 13.07 16.04 -4.05
CA THR A 92 14.16 17.02 -4.10
C THR A 92 15.05 16.92 -2.86
N ILE A 93 14.45 16.86 -1.67
CA ILE A 93 15.19 16.68 -0.41
C ILE A 93 15.95 15.35 -0.43
N GLY A 94 15.31 14.25 -0.84
CA GLY A 94 15.93 12.93 -0.94
C GLY A 94 17.14 12.91 -1.87
N LEU A 95 17.06 13.55 -3.04
CA LEU A 95 18.16 13.64 -3.99
C LEU A 95 19.29 14.53 -3.47
N VAL A 96 18.98 15.66 -2.83
CA VAL A 96 19.98 16.55 -2.23
C VAL A 96 20.74 15.83 -1.12
N LEU A 97 20.03 15.21 -0.17
CA LEU A 97 20.65 14.47 0.92
C LEU A 97 21.41 13.23 0.39
N GLY A 98 20.86 12.52 -0.60
CA GLY A 98 21.52 11.40 -1.25
C GLY A 98 22.84 11.79 -1.91
N ASN A 99 22.90 12.97 -2.54
CA ASN A 99 24.14 13.48 -3.15
C ASN A 99 25.15 14.00 -2.11
N ILE A 100 24.69 14.49 -0.96
CA ILE A 100 25.56 14.94 0.14
C ILE A 100 26.17 13.74 0.89
N PHE A 101 25.32 12.83 1.38
CA PHE A 101 25.77 11.70 2.21
C PHE A 101 26.36 10.56 1.39
N LYS A 102 26.02 10.47 0.09
CA LYS A 102 26.46 9.43 -0.84
C LYS A 102 26.41 8.02 -0.23
N PRO A 103 25.24 7.58 0.27
CA PRO A 103 25.10 6.25 0.84
C PRO A 103 25.42 5.20 -0.24
N GLY A 104 26.41 4.36 0.02
CA GLY A 104 26.85 3.31 -0.91
C GLY A 104 28.30 3.39 -1.39
N ILE A 105 29.03 4.48 -1.08
CA ILE A 105 30.48 4.50 -1.27
C ILE A 105 31.12 3.41 -0.39
N GLY A 106 31.86 2.50 -1.02
CA GLY A 106 32.52 1.37 -0.35
C GLY A 106 31.72 0.07 -0.33
N LEU A 107 30.52 0.02 -0.93
CA LEU A 107 29.81 -1.23 -1.18
C LEU A 107 30.37 -1.92 -2.43
N ASP A 108 30.63 -3.22 -2.33
CA ASP A 108 30.99 -4.04 -3.48
C ASP A 108 29.75 -4.32 -4.34
N MET A 109 29.67 -3.62 -5.48
CA MET A 109 28.57 -3.74 -6.42
C MET A 109 28.49 -5.13 -7.06
N ALA A 110 29.60 -5.88 -7.13
CA ALA A 110 29.61 -7.24 -7.67
C ALA A 110 28.83 -8.20 -6.76
N THR A 111 29.08 -8.15 -5.45
CA THR A 111 28.30 -8.91 -4.46
C THR A 111 26.82 -8.50 -4.48
N ILE A 112 26.51 -7.21 -4.62
CA ILE A 112 25.14 -6.71 -4.65
C ILE A 112 24.37 -7.16 -5.90
N GLN A 113 25.00 -7.19 -7.08
CA GLN A 113 24.35 -7.65 -8.30
C GLN A 113 23.94 -9.12 -8.22
N THR A 114 24.73 -9.97 -7.56
CA THR A 114 24.38 -11.39 -7.37
C THR A 114 23.19 -11.61 -6.41
N MET A 115 22.81 -10.60 -5.63
CA MET A 115 21.64 -10.67 -4.75
C MET A 115 20.32 -10.29 -5.45
N PHE A 116 20.37 -9.67 -6.64
CA PHE A 116 19.18 -9.31 -7.41
C PHE A 116 18.87 -10.38 -8.44
N SER A 117 17.62 -10.84 -8.51
CA SER A 117 17.21 -11.74 -9.60
C SER A 117 17.14 -10.99 -10.93
N GLU A 118 17.49 -11.67 -12.04
CA GLU A 118 17.45 -11.12 -13.40
C GLU A 118 16.07 -10.56 -13.78
N GLU A 119 15.00 -11.01 -13.11
CA GLU A 119 13.64 -10.51 -13.27
C GLU A 119 13.50 -9.03 -12.86
N TYR A 120 14.18 -8.58 -11.80
CA TYR A 120 14.13 -7.18 -11.36
C TYR A 120 14.97 -6.26 -12.26
N VAL A 121 16.06 -6.78 -12.84
CA VAL A 121 16.90 -6.04 -13.78
C VAL A 121 16.13 -5.72 -15.06
N ASN A 122 15.37 -6.69 -15.58
CA ASN A 122 14.53 -6.49 -16.77
C ASN A 122 13.30 -5.60 -16.54
N LYS A 123 12.83 -5.45 -15.30
CA LYS A 123 11.77 -4.50 -14.91
C LYS A 123 12.27 -3.05 -14.72
N GLY A 124 13.58 -2.81 -14.86
CA GLY A 124 14.21 -1.50 -14.62
C GLY A 124 13.98 -0.45 -15.72
N ALA A 125 13.43 -0.84 -16.88
CA ALA A 125 13.02 0.13 -17.89
C ALA A 125 11.87 0.98 -17.35
N THR A 126 12.13 2.28 -17.15
CA THR A 126 11.09 3.20 -16.70
C THR A 126 10.07 3.33 -17.81
N PRO A 127 8.80 2.93 -17.60
CA PRO A 127 7.79 3.06 -18.64
C PRO A 127 7.67 4.53 -19.03
N GLY A 128 7.44 4.78 -20.33
CA GLY A 128 7.23 6.15 -20.80
C GLY A 128 6.02 6.80 -20.12
N PHE A 129 5.92 8.14 -20.17
CA PHE A 129 4.75 8.84 -19.61
C PHE A 129 3.45 8.28 -20.18
N TRP A 130 3.38 8.07 -21.49
CA TRP A 130 2.16 7.62 -22.14
C TRP A 130 1.84 6.14 -21.92
N GLU A 131 2.87 5.32 -21.79
CA GLU A 131 2.75 3.93 -21.38
C GLU A 131 2.22 3.81 -19.95
N THR A 132 2.70 4.65 -19.04
CA THR A 132 2.21 4.72 -17.66
C THR A 132 0.74 5.12 -17.62
N VAL A 133 0.33 6.14 -18.38
CA VAL A 133 -1.08 6.57 -18.41
C VAL A 133 -1.98 5.48 -18.99
N MET A 134 -1.58 4.84 -20.09
CA MET A 134 -2.34 3.72 -20.65
C MET A 134 -2.41 2.54 -19.68
N GLY A 135 -1.34 2.31 -18.91
CA GLY A 135 -1.25 1.25 -17.90
C GLY A 135 -2.18 1.45 -16.69
N ILE A 136 -2.72 2.67 -16.48
CA ILE A 136 -3.70 2.96 -15.42
C ILE A 136 -5.04 2.29 -15.73
N ILE A 137 -5.44 2.23 -17.01
CA ILE A 137 -6.75 1.73 -17.41
C ILE A 137 -6.64 0.21 -17.61
N PRO A 138 -7.29 -0.62 -16.78
CA PRO A 138 -7.24 -2.07 -16.96
C PRO A 138 -8.02 -2.50 -18.21
N LEU A 139 -7.46 -3.46 -18.96
CA LEU A 139 -8.22 -4.21 -19.96
C LEU A 139 -9.27 -5.12 -19.32
N ASN A 140 -8.96 -5.67 -18.13
CA ASN A 140 -9.88 -6.48 -17.34
C ASN A 140 -9.64 -6.25 -15.83
N PRO A 141 -10.62 -5.71 -15.08
CA PRO A 141 -10.44 -5.39 -13.67
C PRO A 141 -10.27 -6.63 -12.78
N PHE A 142 -10.86 -7.77 -13.16
CA PHE A 142 -10.66 -9.03 -12.42
C PHE A 142 -9.23 -9.56 -12.60
N LYS A 143 -8.66 -9.40 -13.79
CA LYS A 143 -7.25 -9.72 -14.01
C LYS A 143 -6.34 -8.84 -13.15
N ALA A 144 -6.63 -7.53 -13.07
CA ALA A 144 -5.89 -6.61 -12.22
C ALA A 144 -5.95 -6.99 -10.73
N LEU A 145 -7.10 -7.48 -10.25
CA LEU A 145 -7.27 -8.00 -8.88
C LEU A 145 -6.40 -9.24 -8.61
N LEU A 146 -6.30 -10.16 -9.58
CA LEU A 146 -5.49 -11.37 -9.45
C LEU A 146 -3.98 -11.09 -9.51
N GLU A 147 -3.58 -10.18 -10.39
CA GLU A 147 -2.17 -9.78 -10.56
C GLU A 147 -1.73 -8.74 -9.51
N GLY A 148 -2.65 -8.24 -8.69
CA GLY A 148 -2.35 -7.25 -7.66
C GLY A 148 -1.93 -5.89 -8.21
N ASN A 149 -2.41 -5.51 -9.41
CA ASN A 149 -2.11 -4.20 -9.99
C ASN A 149 -2.95 -3.12 -9.30
N ILE A 150 -2.42 -2.57 -8.22
CA ILE A 150 -3.11 -1.60 -7.36
C ILE A 150 -3.57 -0.36 -8.15
N LEU A 151 -2.75 0.15 -9.06
CA LEU A 151 -3.09 1.35 -9.84
C LEU A 151 -4.34 1.15 -10.70
N GLN A 152 -4.41 -0.01 -11.37
CA GLN A 152 -5.57 -0.39 -12.19
C GLN A 152 -6.81 -0.65 -11.34
N ILE A 153 -6.65 -1.30 -10.19
CA ILE A 153 -7.73 -1.55 -9.23
C ILE A 153 -8.32 -0.22 -8.76
N LEU A 154 -7.46 0.73 -8.36
CA LEU A 154 -7.88 2.06 -7.92
C LEU A 154 -8.68 2.80 -9.00
N PHE A 155 -8.20 2.78 -10.23
CA PHE A 155 -8.88 3.45 -11.34
C PHE A 155 -10.27 2.85 -11.61
N PHE A 156 -10.37 1.52 -11.69
CA PHE A 156 -11.65 0.84 -11.87
C PHE A 156 -12.61 1.11 -10.70
N SER A 157 -12.13 0.99 -9.46
CA SER A 157 -12.91 1.23 -8.25
C SER A 157 -13.47 2.65 -8.18
N LEU A 158 -12.67 3.67 -8.55
CA LEU A 158 -13.14 5.05 -8.65
C LEU A 158 -14.24 5.20 -9.70
N PHE A 159 -14.01 4.66 -10.90
CA PHE A 159 -14.98 4.75 -12.00
C PHE A 159 -16.30 4.06 -11.67
N LEU A 160 -16.23 2.87 -11.07
CA LEU A 160 -17.39 2.13 -10.58
C LEU A 160 -18.12 2.88 -9.47
N GLY A 161 -17.39 3.43 -8.49
CA GLY A 161 -17.97 4.24 -7.42
C GLY A 161 -18.71 5.46 -7.96
N PHE A 162 -18.14 6.19 -8.92
CA PHE A 162 -18.85 7.27 -9.60
C PHE A 162 -20.10 6.81 -10.36
N GLY A 163 -20.05 5.65 -11.02
CA GLY A 163 -21.22 5.05 -11.66
C GLY A 163 -22.34 4.67 -10.68
N ILE A 164 -21.99 4.11 -9.51
CA ILE A 164 -22.96 3.85 -8.43
C ILE A 164 -23.56 5.15 -7.92
N SER A 165 -22.77 6.22 -7.89
CA SER A 165 -23.20 7.54 -7.41
C SER A 165 -24.31 8.18 -8.25
N THR A 166 -24.49 7.76 -9.51
CA THR A 166 -25.54 8.24 -10.41
C THR A 166 -26.83 7.43 -10.35
N LEU A 167 -26.86 6.32 -9.58
CA LEU A 167 -28.05 5.51 -9.41
C LEU A 167 -29.10 6.21 -8.53
N GLU A 168 -30.36 5.77 -8.65
CA GLU A 168 -31.45 6.17 -7.76
C GLU A 168 -31.10 5.90 -6.29
N SER A 169 -31.52 6.80 -5.40
CA SER A 169 -31.12 6.79 -3.98
C SER A 169 -31.29 5.42 -3.32
N HIS A 170 -32.46 4.77 -3.49
CA HIS A 170 -32.69 3.44 -2.91
C HIS A 170 -31.66 2.38 -3.35
N LYS A 171 -31.28 2.36 -4.64
CA LYS A 171 -30.30 1.41 -5.19
C LYS A 171 -28.88 1.75 -4.73
N LYS A 172 -28.54 3.04 -4.74
CA LYS A 172 -27.26 3.55 -4.25
C LYS A 172 -27.06 3.21 -2.77
N ASP A 173 -28.04 3.53 -1.93
CA ASP A 173 -27.97 3.33 -0.48
C ASP A 173 -27.87 1.84 -0.12
N SER A 174 -28.61 0.98 -0.84
CA SER A 174 -28.50 -0.48 -0.68
C SER A 174 -27.09 -0.99 -0.97
N LEU A 175 -26.48 -0.52 -2.08
CA LEU A 175 -25.11 -0.91 -2.45
C LEU A 175 -24.07 -0.35 -1.47
N LEU A 176 -24.22 0.92 -1.07
CA LEU A 176 -23.32 1.54 -0.10
C LEU A 176 -23.33 0.83 1.25
N ASN A 177 -24.50 0.48 1.75
CA ASN A 177 -24.61 -0.29 3.00
C ASN A 177 -23.90 -1.64 2.88
N GLY A 178 -24.10 -2.36 1.76
CA GLY A 178 -23.39 -3.62 1.50
C GLY A 178 -21.86 -3.45 1.47
N LEU A 179 -21.36 -2.42 0.77
CA LEU A 179 -19.92 -2.12 0.71
C LEU A 179 -19.35 -1.70 2.08
N ASN A 180 -20.13 -0.99 2.88
CA ASN A 180 -19.72 -0.59 4.23
C ASN A 180 -19.62 -1.80 5.15
N TYR A 181 -20.58 -2.73 5.10
CA TYR A 181 -20.48 -3.98 5.87
C TYR A 181 -19.26 -4.82 5.49
N ILE A 182 -18.92 -4.88 4.20
CA ILE A 182 -17.69 -5.55 3.75
C ILE A 182 -16.46 -4.82 4.30
N THR A 183 -16.45 -3.48 4.27
CA THR A 183 -15.34 -2.68 4.81
C THR A 183 -15.17 -2.91 6.31
N GLU A 184 -16.25 -2.94 7.08
CA GLU A 184 -16.23 -3.24 8.51
C GLU A 184 -15.70 -4.65 8.79
N ALA A 185 -16.14 -5.65 8.03
CA ALA A 185 -15.63 -7.02 8.15
C ALA A 185 -14.12 -7.10 7.85
N LEU A 186 -13.65 -6.38 6.83
CA LEU A 186 -12.23 -6.32 6.49
C LEU A 186 -11.41 -5.58 7.57
N ILE A 187 -11.94 -4.51 8.15
CA ILE A 187 -11.30 -3.82 9.30
C ILE A 187 -11.19 -4.76 10.49
N TRP A 188 -12.25 -5.50 10.81
CA TRP A 188 -12.21 -6.51 11.89
C TRP A 188 -11.13 -7.58 11.64
N MET A 189 -10.95 -8.02 10.39
CA MET A 189 -9.86 -8.94 10.04
C MET A 189 -8.48 -8.32 10.30
N ILE A 190 -8.28 -7.05 9.93
CA ILE A 190 -7.00 -6.34 10.14
C ILE A 190 -6.67 -6.24 11.63
N GLU A 191 -7.65 -5.95 12.48
CA GLU A 191 -7.45 -5.88 13.94
C GLU A 191 -7.08 -7.24 14.57
N ARG A 192 -7.30 -8.34 13.85
CA ARG A 192 -7.03 -9.71 14.29
C ARG A 192 -5.71 -10.28 13.79
N VAL A 193 -5.09 -9.62 12.79
CA VAL A 193 -3.76 -9.95 12.26
C VAL A 193 -2.68 -9.38 13.16
#